data_AF-A0A9N9PZS2-F1
#
_entry.id   AF-A0A9N9PZS2-F1
#
_cell.length_a   1.000
_cell.length_b   1.000
_cell.length_c   1.000
_cell.angle_alpha   90.00
_cell.angle_beta   90.00
_cell.angle_gamma   90.00
#
_symmetry.space_group_name_H-M   'P 1'
#
loop_
_entity.id
_entity.type
_entity.pdbx_description
1 polymer ?
#
loop_
_entity_poly.entity_id
_entity_poly.type
_entity_poly.pdbx_seq_one_letter_code
_entity_poly.pdbx_strand_id
1 'polypeptide(L)'
;MANCYGLIGLTTKIILYTAWNIEPKNTVRSQSPDFKSRGHCCHPNHDQSNHRKLIKMEENHIYQYSLINALMSGISETGIPVSKFLQKGNQGLGTFVRMDGELLSLDGKVYQLQSEGRVREASPSDQIPFGVATNFVPQVTKPVRLENKDAIDRELQAFNGHSKNLFLSYRIVGRFKRIKARTVKGQEYKGQPLSELGDKQFIATYEDVDATIVGFRSPKSWQGFAVAGEHLHFISDDRKAGGHVLEVEAESVEMGMATAANIHVELPTSDDFNEADLVMDDDGIKKVEG
;
A
#
# COMPACT_ATOMS: atom_id res chain seq x y z
N MET A 1 26.61 4.76 67.44
CA MET A 1 25.47 5.34 68.16
C MET A 1 24.84 6.38 67.23
N ALA A 2 23.72 6.07 66.55
CA ALA A 2 22.36 6.61 66.80
C ALA A 2 22.32 8.16 66.73
N ASN A 3 21.50 8.90 65.98
CA ASN A 3 20.15 8.74 65.37
C ASN A 3 20.01 9.74 64.18
N CYS A 4 19.39 9.37 63.05
CA CYS A 4 18.01 9.66 62.59
C CYS A 4 17.53 11.15 62.61
N TYR A 5 17.22 11.72 61.42
CA TYR A 5 15.86 12.03 60.90
C TYR A 5 15.91 13.14 59.83
N GLY A 6 15.14 12.99 58.73
CA GLY A 6 14.80 14.10 57.83
C GLY A 6 14.54 13.73 56.36
N LEU A 7 13.51 12.93 56.08
CA LEU A 7 12.94 12.77 54.74
C LEU A 7 12.15 14.03 54.33
N ILE A 8 12.29 14.48 53.08
CA ILE A 8 11.19 15.10 52.32
C ILE A 8 11.27 14.61 50.87
N GLY A 9 10.32 13.74 50.49
CA GLY A 9 10.10 13.30 49.12
C GLY A 9 9.08 14.20 48.42
N LEU A 10 9.36 14.58 47.18
CA LEU A 10 8.41 15.21 46.26
C LEU A 10 7.77 14.11 45.41
N THR A 11 6.49 13.84 45.66
CA THR A 11 5.65 13.01 44.78
C THR A 11 4.62 13.92 44.12
N THR A 12 4.76 14.08 42.80
CA THR A 12 3.82 14.83 41.97
C THR A 12 2.60 13.95 41.70
N LYS A 13 1.46 14.26 42.32
CA LYS A 13 0.16 13.64 42.03
C LYS A 13 -0.39 14.14 40.70
N ILE A 14 -0.63 13.21 39.79
CA ILE A 14 -1.41 13.40 38.56
C ILE A 14 -2.91 13.44 38.96
N ILE A 15 -3.61 14.51 38.56
CA ILE A 15 -5.05 14.68 38.75
C ILE A 15 -5.74 14.09 37.51
N LEU A 16 -6.45 12.97 37.68
CA LEU A 16 -7.40 12.43 36.71
C LEU A 16 -8.78 13.03 36.98
N TYR A 17 -9.32 13.78 36.02
CA TYR A 17 -10.73 14.18 36.01
C TYR A 17 -11.56 13.05 35.41
N THR A 18 -12.56 12.58 36.15
CA THR A 18 -13.61 11.66 35.69
C THR A 18 -14.99 12.26 35.96
N ALA A 19 -15.97 11.73 35.24
CA ALA A 19 -17.41 11.92 35.30
C ALA A 19 -17.97 13.04 34.40
N TRP A 20 -18.82 12.65 33.45
CA TRP A 20 -20.26 12.96 33.47
C TRP A 20 -21.04 11.85 32.75
N ASN A 21 -21.74 11.03 33.54
CA ASN A 21 -22.82 10.14 33.11
C ASN A 21 -24.14 10.89 33.38
N ILE A 22 -24.99 11.07 32.37
CA ILE A 22 -26.41 11.39 32.55
C ILE A 22 -27.22 10.65 31.49
N GLU A 23 -28.07 9.74 31.94
CA GLU A 23 -29.30 9.23 31.31
C GLU A 23 -30.16 8.65 32.46
N PRO A 24 -31.44 8.26 32.29
CA PRO A 24 -32.36 8.38 31.13
C PRO A 24 -33.77 8.87 31.52
N LYS A 25 -34.66 9.26 30.56
CA LYS A 25 -36.13 9.06 30.68
C LYS A 25 -36.86 8.98 29.31
N ASN A 26 -37.47 7.82 29.08
CA ASN A 26 -38.84 7.53 28.61
C ASN A 26 -39.32 7.82 27.16
N THR A 27 -39.41 6.72 26.40
CA THR A 27 -40.60 6.12 25.74
C THR A 27 -41.69 6.95 25.04
N VAL A 28 -41.73 6.77 23.70
CA VAL A 28 -42.87 6.40 22.80
C VAL A 28 -44.25 7.05 22.99
N ARG A 29 -44.73 7.77 21.96
CA ARG A 29 -46.06 7.54 21.36
C ARG A 29 -46.21 8.13 19.94
N SER A 30 -46.87 7.34 19.12
CA SER A 30 -47.32 7.56 17.76
C SER A 30 -48.47 8.57 17.64
N GLN A 31 -48.60 9.23 16.48
CA GLN A 31 -49.80 9.25 15.62
C GLN A 31 -49.69 10.32 14.53
N SER A 32 -49.93 9.91 13.28
CA SER A 32 -50.34 10.75 12.14
C SER A 32 -51.87 10.91 12.12
N PRO A 33 -52.40 11.95 11.46
CA PRO A 33 -53.25 11.67 10.30
C PRO A 33 -53.12 12.66 9.12
N ASP A 34 -53.49 12.13 7.95
CA ASP A 34 -53.64 12.75 6.62
C ASP A 34 -54.54 14.01 6.57
N PHE A 35 -54.19 14.99 5.72
CA PHE A 35 -55.16 15.51 4.74
C PHE A 35 -54.51 16.21 3.52
N LYS A 36 -55.23 16.11 2.41
CA LYS A 36 -54.89 16.39 1.00
C LYS A 36 -54.76 17.87 0.65
N SER A 37 -53.86 18.21 -0.28
CA SER A 37 -54.16 19.22 -1.32
C SER A 37 -53.33 19.04 -2.59
N ARG A 38 -54.00 19.26 -3.71
CA ARG A 38 -53.57 19.06 -5.10
C ARG A 38 -52.48 20.05 -5.52
N GLY A 39 -51.57 19.59 -6.39
CA GLY A 39 -50.68 20.44 -7.17
C GLY A 39 -50.16 19.67 -8.37
N HIS A 40 -50.59 20.05 -9.58
CA HIS A 40 -49.96 19.63 -10.83
C HIS A 40 -48.54 20.18 -10.89
N CYS A 41 -47.55 19.34 -11.19
CA CYS A 41 -46.32 19.75 -11.84
C CYS A 41 -45.75 18.58 -12.65
N CYS A 42 -45.36 18.91 -13.87
CA CYS A 42 -44.81 18.04 -14.90
C CYS A 42 -43.64 17.18 -14.38
N HIS A 43 -43.60 15.91 -14.79
CA HIS A 43 -42.42 15.07 -14.65
C HIS A 43 -41.26 15.63 -15.50
N PRO A 44 -40.10 15.93 -14.91
CA PRO A 44 -38.84 15.76 -15.62
C PRO A 44 -38.41 14.30 -15.46
N ASN A 45 -38.15 13.64 -16.59
CA ASN A 45 -37.38 12.40 -16.59
C ASN A 45 -36.05 12.65 -15.89
N HIS A 46 -35.92 12.15 -14.65
CA HIS A 46 -34.62 12.02 -14.02
C HIS A 46 -33.92 10.85 -14.71
N ASP A 47 -33.09 11.19 -15.69
CA ASP A 47 -32.01 10.33 -16.13
C ASP A 47 -31.17 9.95 -14.91
N GLN A 48 -31.31 8.71 -14.45
CA GLN A 48 -30.47 8.12 -13.42
C GLN A 48 -29.24 7.46 -14.06
N SER A 49 -28.52 8.18 -14.93
CA SER A 49 -27.12 7.85 -15.20
C SER A 49 -26.26 8.31 -14.01
N ASN A 50 -26.47 7.70 -12.84
CA ASN A 50 -25.58 7.88 -11.69
C ASN A 50 -24.30 7.07 -11.98
N HIS A 51 -23.47 7.59 -12.88
CA HIS A 51 -22.07 7.23 -12.94
C HIS A 51 -21.49 7.62 -11.58
N ARG A 52 -21.49 6.67 -10.63
CA ARG A 52 -20.76 6.78 -9.37
C ARG A 52 -19.34 7.17 -9.73
N LYS A 53 -19.04 8.47 -9.63
CA LYS A 53 -17.69 9.00 -9.69
C LYS A 53 -16.96 8.26 -8.58
N LEU A 54 -16.14 7.27 -8.96
CA LEU A 54 -15.34 6.51 -8.00
C LEU A 54 -14.60 7.57 -7.18
N ILE A 55 -14.95 7.70 -5.90
CA ILE A 55 -14.28 8.63 -5.01
C ILE A 55 -12.89 8.06 -4.81
N LYS A 56 -11.96 8.51 -5.65
CA LYS A 56 -10.54 8.23 -5.48
C LYS A 56 -10.10 8.91 -4.18
N MET A 57 -9.14 8.29 -3.50
CA MET A 57 -8.48 8.96 -2.38
C MET A 57 -7.91 10.32 -2.79
N GLU A 58 -7.72 11.20 -1.81
CA GLU A 58 -7.01 12.45 -2.00
C GLU A 58 -5.64 12.21 -2.65
N GLU A 59 -5.20 13.20 -3.43
CA GLU A 59 -3.97 13.10 -4.21
C GLU A 59 -2.78 12.84 -3.29
N ASN A 60 -1.92 11.90 -3.69
CA ASN A 60 -0.68 11.56 -2.99
C ASN A 60 -0.87 11.14 -1.52
N HIS A 61 -2.03 10.60 -1.16
CA HIS A 61 -2.22 9.85 0.09
C HIS A 61 -1.83 8.40 -0.12
N ILE A 62 -1.15 7.79 0.85
CA ILE A 62 -0.83 6.36 0.83
C ILE A 62 -2.01 5.59 1.41
N TYR A 63 -2.50 4.60 0.68
CA TYR A 63 -3.32 3.53 1.22
C TYR A 63 -2.47 2.28 1.30
N GLN A 64 -2.56 1.57 2.43
CA GLN A 64 -2.00 0.26 2.59
C GLN A 64 -3.05 -0.69 3.16
N TYR A 65 -3.19 -1.86 2.57
CA TYR A 65 -3.90 -2.98 3.18
C TYR A 65 -2.90 -3.95 3.80
N SER A 66 -3.15 -4.34 5.06
CA SER A 66 -2.27 -5.20 5.85
C SER A 66 -0.91 -4.59 6.18
N LEU A 67 -0.06 -5.39 6.79
CA LEU A 67 1.28 -5.05 7.26
C LEU A 67 2.29 -5.99 6.61
N ILE A 68 3.50 -5.50 6.35
CA ILE A 68 4.54 -6.38 5.79
C ILE A 68 4.91 -7.51 6.77
N ASN A 69 4.91 -7.28 8.08
CA ASN A 69 5.20 -8.33 9.06
C ASN A 69 4.18 -9.48 9.03
N ALA A 70 2.89 -9.19 8.83
CA ALA A 70 1.85 -10.19 8.65
C ALA A 70 2.13 -11.04 7.40
N LEU A 71 2.51 -10.39 6.29
CA LEU A 71 2.92 -11.09 5.08
C LEU A 71 4.19 -11.93 5.34
N MET A 72 5.18 -11.40 6.05
CA MET A 72 6.39 -12.15 6.42
C MET A 72 6.07 -13.42 7.22
N SER A 73 5.11 -13.34 8.14
CA SER A 73 4.60 -14.46 8.93
C SER A 73 3.70 -15.44 8.15
N GLY A 74 3.55 -15.26 6.83
CA GLY A 74 2.78 -16.18 5.99
C GLY A 74 1.28 -15.88 5.90
N ILE A 75 0.80 -14.76 6.46
CA ILE A 75 -0.62 -14.44 6.53
C ILE A 75 -1.06 -13.86 5.18
N SER A 76 -1.59 -14.73 4.31
CA SER A 76 -1.99 -14.32 2.96
C SER A 76 -3.18 -15.07 2.37
N GLU A 77 -3.95 -15.79 3.18
CA GLU A 77 -5.08 -16.61 2.70
C GLU A 77 -6.27 -15.77 2.19
N THR A 78 -6.44 -14.57 2.74
CA THR A 78 -7.55 -13.68 2.37
C THR A 78 -7.08 -12.24 2.24
N GLY A 79 -7.83 -11.44 1.50
CA GLY A 79 -7.51 -10.04 1.28
C GLY A 79 -8.69 -9.23 0.76
N ILE A 80 -8.44 -7.96 0.48
CA ILE A 80 -9.45 -7.12 -0.18
C ILE A 80 -9.54 -7.47 -1.67
N PRO A 81 -10.71 -7.36 -2.30
CA PRO A 81 -10.83 -7.60 -3.74
C PRO A 81 -10.16 -6.47 -4.54
N VAL A 82 -9.64 -6.79 -5.72
CA VAL A 82 -9.07 -5.83 -6.69
C VAL A 82 -10.02 -4.65 -6.94
N SER A 83 -11.33 -4.91 -7.05
CA SER A 83 -12.36 -3.87 -7.21
C SER A 83 -12.38 -2.83 -6.08
N LYS A 84 -12.04 -3.21 -4.85
CA LYS A 84 -11.90 -2.30 -3.71
C LYS A 84 -10.53 -1.60 -3.74
N PHE A 85 -9.47 -2.31 -4.10
CA PHE A 85 -8.12 -1.74 -4.21
C PHE A 85 -8.02 -0.66 -5.28
N LEU A 86 -8.66 -0.84 -6.44
CA LEU A 86 -8.73 0.15 -7.52
C LEU A 86 -9.44 1.47 -7.14
N GLN A 87 -10.22 1.47 -6.06
CA GLN A 87 -10.82 2.69 -5.52
C GLN A 87 -9.81 3.54 -4.73
N LYS A 88 -8.65 2.96 -4.38
CA LYS A 88 -7.66 3.56 -3.49
C LYS A 88 -6.59 4.36 -4.22
N GLY A 89 -6.52 4.27 -5.55
CA GLY A 89 -5.48 4.96 -6.31
C GLY A 89 -5.48 4.66 -7.80
N ASN A 90 -4.59 5.33 -8.52
CA ASN A 90 -4.30 5.08 -9.93
C ASN A 90 -2.99 4.30 -10.12
N GLN A 91 -2.20 4.10 -9.07
CA GLN A 91 -1.05 3.21 -9.09
C GLN A 91 -0.83 2.53 -7.74
N GLY A 92 -0.12 1.40 -7.76
CA GLY A 92 0.16 0.64 -6.56
C GLY A 92 0.98 -0.62 -6.85
N LEU A 93 1.38 -1.30 -5.79
CA LEU A 93 2.08 -2.59 -5.82
C LEU A 93 1.69 -3.45 -4.61
N GLY A 94 2.07 -4.73 -4.60
CA GLY A 94 1.72 -5.67 -3.55
C GLY A 94 1.83 -7.11 -4.02
N THR A 95 0.97 -7.99 -3.52
CA THR A 95 0.89 -9.39 -3.98
C THR A 95 -0.57 -9.88 -4.00
N PHE A 96 -0.79 -11.12 -4.40
CA PHE A 96 -2.08 -11.80 -4.38
C PHE A 96 -2.15 -12.81 -3.24
N VAL A 97 -3.35 -13.33 -2.96
CA VAL A 97 -3.52 -14.37 -1.94
C VAL A 97 -2.57 -15.53 -2.17
N ARG A 98 -2.10 -16.13 -1.08
CA ARG A 98 -1.02 -17.12 -1.09
C ARG A 98 0.29 -16.59 -1.67
N MET A 99 0.49 -15.27 -1.69
CA MET A 99 1.66 -14.62 -2.28
C MET A 99 1.92 -15.06 -3.74
N ASP A 100 0.85 -15.37 -4.49
CA ASP A 100 0.95 -15.88 -5.86
C ASP A 100 1.34 -14.75 -6.82
N GLY A 101 2.63 -14.60 -7.05
CA GLY A 101 3.19 -13.55 -7.90
C GLY A 101 3.13 -12.16 -7.27
N GLU A 102 3.52 -11.19 -8.07
CA GLU A 102 3.59 -9.79 -7.69
C GLU A 102 2.38 -9.02 -8.24
N LEU A 103 1.95 -7.98 -7.55
CA LEU A 103 0.89 -7.08 -7.99
C LEU A 103 1.49 -5.78 -8.51
N LEU A 104 1.07 -5.32 -9.68
CA LEU A 104 1.27 -3.94 -10.13
C LEU A 104 -0.06 -3.35 -10.54
N SER A 105 -0.43 -2.23 -9.93
CA SER A 105 -1.60 -1.44 -10.30
C SER A 105 -1.14 -0.23 -11.10
N LEU A 106 -1.74 -0.03 -12.27
CA LEU A 106 -1.41 1.08 -13.17
C LEU A 106 -2.64 1.50 -13.96
N ASP A 107 -2.99 2.78 -13.83
CA ASP A 107 -4.00 3.50 -14.62
C ASP A 107 -5.35 2.78 -14.70
N GLY A 108 -5.84 2.31 -13.54
CA GLY A 108 -7.16 1.70 -13.40
C GLY A 108 -7.20 0.19 -13.63
N LYS A 109 -6.04 -0.44 -13.88
CA LYS A 109 -5.90 -1.89 -14.02
C LYS A 109 -4.95 -2.44 -12.97
N VAL A 110 -5.14 -3.71 -12.62
CA VAL A 110 -4.24 -4.47 -11.77
C VAL A 110 -3.70 -5.66 -12.57
N TYR A 111 -2.40 -5.87 -12.51
CA TYR A 111 -1.69 -6.95 -13.17
C TYR A 111 -1.07 -7.87 -12.13
N GLN A 112 -1.22 -9.18 -12.33
CA GLN A 112 -0.51 -10.23 -11.63
C GLN A 112 0.73 -10.60 -12.45
N LEU A 113 1.91 -10.36 -11.88
CA LEU A 113 3.21 -10.68 -12.44
C LEU A 113 3.62 -12.04 -11.85
N GLN A 114 3.37 -13.09 -12.61
CA GLN A 114 3.48 -14.48 -12.16
C GLN A 114 4.90 -15.02 -12.35
N SER A 115 5.20 -16.10 -11.65
CA SER A 115 6.42 -16.87 -11.88
C SER A 115 6.60 -17.25 -13.35
N GLU A 116 7.85 -17.39 -13.78
CA GLU A 116 8.23 -17.68 -15.18
C GLU A 116 7.95 -16.51 -16.14
N GLY A 117 7.79 -15.29 -15.61
CA GLY A 117 7.69 -14.06 -16.40
C GLY A 117 6.34 -13.85 -17.08
N ARG A 118 5.30 -14.58 -16.69
CA ARG A 118 3.94 -14.41 -17.24
C ARG A 118 3.25 -13.22 -16.57
N VAL A 119 2.42 -12.52 -17.33
CA VAL A 119 1.61 -11.40 -16.83
C VAL A 119 0.15 -11.65 -17.17
N ARG A 120 -0.74 -11.40 -16.21
CA ARG A 120 -2.19 -11.51 -16.37
C ARG A 120 -2.87 -10.27 -15.81
N GLU A 121 -3.89 -9.76 -16.50
CA GLU A 121 -4.80 -8.76 -15.92
C GLU A 121 -5.69 -9.42 -14.86
N ALA A 122 -5.70 -8.87 -13.65
CA ALA A 122 -6.42 -9.42 -12.51
C ALA A 122 -7.94 -9.22 -12.66
N SER A 123 -8.71 -10.18 -12.17
CA SER A 123 -10.17 -10.06 -12.12
C SER A 123 -10.59 -9.12 -10.98
N PRO A 124 -11.75 -8.45 -11.07
CA PRO A 124 -12.25 -7.60 -9.98
C PRO A 124 -12.44 -8.31 -8.62
N SER A 125 -12.55 -9.65 -8.65
CA SER A 125 -12.72 -10.52 -7.47
C SER A 125 -11.42 -11.14 -6.95
N ASP A 126 -10.31 -11.03 -7.69
CA ASP A 126 -9.00 -11.49 -7.19
C ASP A 126 -8.66 -10.73 -5.91
N GLN A 127 -8.03 -11.41 -4.94
CA GLN A 127 -7.80 -10.87 -3.61
C GLN A 127 -6.35 -10.48 -3.36
N ILE A 128 -6.18 -9.42 -2.59
CA ILE A 128 -4.90 -8.76 -2.29
C ILE A 128 -4.69 -8.81 -0.77
N PRO A 129 -3.83 -9.71 -0.26
CA PRO A 129 -3.55 -9.84 1.17
C PRO A 129 -2.63 -8.74 1.69
N PHE A 130 -1.84 -8.14 0.81
CA PHE A 130 -1.00 -6.97 1.08
C PHE A 130 -0.89 -6.12 -0.18
N GLY A 131 -1.09 -4.81 -0.05
CA GLY A 131 -0.93 -3.89 -1.17
C GLY A 131 -0.88 -2.43 -0.75
N VAL A 132 -0.09 -1.66 -1.49
CA VAL A 132 0.10 -0.21 -1.32
C VAL A 132 -0.41 0.49 -2.57
N ALA A 133 -1.26 1.50 -2.41
CA ALA A 133 -1.81 2.29 -3.50
C ALA A 133 -1.78 3.78 -3.19
N THR A 134 -1.80 4.60 -4.24
CA THR A 134 -2.00 6.04 -4.11
C THR A 134 -2.71 6.59 -5.34
N ASN A 135 -3.50 7.66 -5.16
CA ASN A 135 -3.94 8.50 -6.26
C ASN A 135 -2.79 9.44 -6.63
N PHE A 136 -1.86 8.93 -7.42
CA PHE A 136 -0.61 9.60 -7.75
C PHE A 136 -0.85 10.79 -8.68
N VAL A 137 -0.37 11.95 -8.25
CA VAL A 137 -0.24 13.16 -9.05
C VAL A 137 1.18 13.69 -8.87
N PRO A 138 2.07 13.57 -9.87
CA PRO A 138 3.46 13.96 -9.72
C PRO A 138 3.55 15.46 -9.41
N GLN A 139 4.33 15.80 -8.39
CA GLN A 139 4.68 17.18 -8.06
C GLN A 139 5.78 17.71 -8.99
N VAL A 140 6.66 16.82 -9.43
CA VAL A 140 7.68 17.05 -10.45
C VAL A 140 7.74 15.83 -11.37
N THR A 141 7.93 16.07 -12.65
CA THR A 141 8.34 15.07 -13.64
C THR A 141 9.58 15.60 -14.35
N LYS A 142 10.63 14.78 -14.43
CA LYS A 142 11.88 15.15 -15.11
C LYS A 142 12.58 13.93 -15.72
N PRO A 143 13.42 14.12 -16.75
CA PRO A 143 14.33 13.08 -17.22
C PRO A 143 15.39 12.80 -16.17
N VAL A 144 15.68 11.52 -15.94
CA VAL A 144 16.74 11.04 -15.05
C VAL A 144 17.57 9.94 -15.71
N ARG A 145 18.84 9.85 -15.32
CA ARG A 145 19.74 8.74 -15.65
C ARG A 145 19.83 7.81 -14.44
N LEU A 146 19.65 6.52 -14.66
CA LEU A 146 19.72 5.51 -13.61
C LEU A 146 20.93 4.60 -13.88
N GLU A 147 22.04 4.84 -13.19
CA GLU A 147 23.23 3.96 -13.29
C GLU A 147 23.03 2.63 -12.54
N ASN A 148 22.17 2.65 -11.52
CA ASN A 148 21.80 1.52 -10.67
C ASN A 148 20.52 1.86 -9.88
N LYS A 149 20.00 0.91 -9.08
CA LYS A 149 18.83 1.12 -8.20
C LYS A 149 19.04 2.30 -7.25
N ASP A 150 20.22 2.46 -6.65
CA ASP A 150 20.55 3.57 -5.74
C ASP A 150 20.41 4.97 -6.38
N ALA A 151 20.40 5.07 -7.72
CA ALA A 151 20.13 6.33 -8.39
C ALA A 151 18.71 6.84 -8.10
N ILE A 152 17.75 5.94 -7.86
CA ILE A 152 16.36 6.30 -7.51
C ILE A 152 16.35 7.07 -6.17
N ASP A 153 16.94 6.54 -5.10
CA ASP A 153 17.01 7.24 -3.81
C ASP A 153 17.75 8.58 -3.92
N ARG A 154 18.82 8.66 -4.73
CA ARG A 154 19.51 9.94 -5.00
C ARG A 154 18.57 10.96 -5.66
N GLU A 155 17.79 10.55 -6.65
CA GLU A 155 16.81 11.43 -7.32
C GLU A 155 15.67 11.85 -6.38
N LEU A 156 15.19 10.93 -5.54
CA LEU A 156 14.17 11.20 -4.52
C LEU A 156 14.67 12.18 -3.44
N GLN A 157 15.92 12.02 -2.98
CA GLN A 157 16.56 12.92 -2.02
C GLN A 157 16.82 14.30 -2.64
N ALA A 158 17.20 14.37 -3.92
CA ALA A 158 17.35 15.63 -4.64
C ALA A 158 16.00 16.34 -4.87
N PHE A 159 14.94 15.58 -5.11
CA PHE A 159 13.57 16.10 -5.25
C PHE A 159 13.04 16.71 -3.94
N ASN A 160 13.21 16.01 -2.81
CA ASN A 160 12.79 16.53 -1.51
C ASN A 160 13.76 16.12 -0.40
N GLY A 161 14.75 16.97 -0.14
CA GLY A 161 15.77 16.73 0.88
C GLY A 161 15.25 16.72 2.33
N HIS A 162 14.05 17.23 2.57
CA HIS A 162 13.40 17.28 3.89
C HIS A 162 12.39 16.13 4.09
N SER A 163 12.42 15.11 3.23
CA SER A 163 11.44 14.00 3.24
C SER A 163 11.89 12.76 3.99
N LYS A 164 12.97 12.79 4.78
CA LYS A 164 13.53 11.59 5.46
C LYS A 164 12.49 10.74 6.21
N ASN A 165 11.49 11.39 6.81
CA ASN A 165 10.43 10.76 7.59
C ASN A 165 9.05 10.78 6.88
N LEU A 166 9.02 11.14 5.60
CA LEU A 166 7.82 11.15 4.77
C LEU A 166 7.84 9.98 3.78
N PHE A 167 6.66 9.59 3.32
CA PHE A 167 6.56 8.67 2.19
C PHE A 167 6.81 9.43 0.90
N LEU A 168 7.40 8.76 -0.08
CA LEU A 168 7.44 9.22 -1.46
C LEU A 168 6.80 8.15 -2.35
N SER A 169 6.14 8.56 -3.41
CA SER A 169 5.75 7.65 -4.49
C SER A 169 6.27 8.19 -5.81
N TYR A 170 6.59 7.28 -6.72
CA TYR A 170 7.18 7.64 -8.00
C TYR A 170 6.74 6.68 -9.10
N ARG A 171 6.79 7.20 -10.32
CA ARG A 171 6.55 6.45 -11.55
C ARG A 171 7.68 6.76 -12.52
N ILE A 172 8.33 5.72 -13.03
CA ILE A 172 9.44 5.84 -13.99
C ILE A 172 8.99 5.20 -15.30
N VAL A 173 9.02 5.96 -16.39
CA VAL A 173 8.56 5.50 -17.70
C VAL A 173 9.65 5.75 -18.74
N GLY A 174 9.92 4.74 -19.56
CA GLY A 174 10.81 4.86 -20.69
C GLY A 174 11.49 3.56 -21.04
N ARG A 175 12.60 3.68 -21.75
CA ARG A 175 13.42 2.55 -22.17
C ARG A 175 14.51 2.28 -21.14
N PHE A 176 14.50 1.07 -20.58
CA PHE A 176 15.51 0.61 -19.66
C PHE A 176 16.53 -0.23 -20.40
N LYS A 177 17.80 0.07 -20.19
CA LYS A 177 18.90 -0.74 -20.70
C LYS A 177 18.87 -2.12 -20.04
N ARG A 178 18.60 -2.15 -18.73
CA ARG A 178 18.50 -3.39 -17.97
C ARG A 178 17.53 -3.26 -16.81
N ILE A 179 16.66 -4.25 -16.63
CA ILE A 179 15.88 -4.47 -15.40
C ILE A 179 16.11 -5.90 -14.96
N LYS A 180 16.55 -6.10 -13.71
CA LYS A 180 16.55 -7.42 -13.06
C LYS A 180 15.41 -7.44 -12.07
N ALA A 181 14.57 -8.47 -12.15
CA ALA A 181 13.40 -8.57 -11.29
C ALA A 181 13.14 -10.02 -10.86
N ARG A 182 12.45 -10.15 -9.73
CA ARG A 182 11.94 -11.42 -9.21
C ARG A 182 10.42 -11.50 -9.31
N THR A 183 9.93 -12.72 -9.34
CA THR A 183 8.53 -13.08 -9.11
C THR A 183 8.50 -14.33 -8.23
N VAL A 184 7.49 -14.45 -7.36
CA VAL A 184 7.27 -15.62 -6.52
C VAL A 184 6.16 -16.52 -7.11
N LYS A 185 6.25 -17.83 -6.88
CA LYS A 185 5.23 -18.82 -7.30
C LYS A 185 4.04 -18.90 -6.31
N GLY A 186 4.17 -18.26 -5.15
CA GLY A 186 3.23 -18.37 -4.04
C GLY A 186 3.50 -19.52 -3.09
N GLN A 187 2.78 -19.49 -1.97
CA GLN A 187 2.82 -20.44 -0.87
C GLN A 187 2.42 -21.84 -1.33
N GLU A 188 3.23 -22.84 -0.98
CA GLU A 188 2.95 -24.26 -1.23
C GLU A 188 2.04 -24.85 -0.14
N TYR A 189 2.02 -24.26 1.05
CA TYR A 189 1.18 -24.64 2.19
C TYR A 189 0.71 -23.40 2.97
N LYS A 190 -0.40 -23.54 3.73
CA LYS A 190 -0.98 -22.44 4.51
C LYS A 190 0.05 -21.91 5.53
N GLY A 191 0.26 -20.60 5.54
CA GLY A 191 1.15 -19.95 6.51
C GLY A 191 2.64 -20.09 6.20
N GLN A 192 3.03 -20.55 5.01
CA GLN A 192 4.44 -20.57 4.61
C GLN A 192 5.05 -19.16 4.69
N PRO A 193 6.10 -18.93 5.49
CA PRO A 193 6.71 -17.61 5.63
C PRO A 193 7.28 -17.09 4.31
N LEU A 194 7.20 -15.77 4.09
CA LEU A 194 7.74 -15.14 2.89
C LEU A 194 9.27 -15.33 2.76
N SER A 195 9.96 -15.44 3.89
CA SER A 195 11.41 -15.72 3.94
C SER A 195 11.80 -17.08 3.34
N GLU A 196 10.91 -18.09 3.39
CA GLU A 196 11.09 -19.39 2.74
C GLU A 196 10.80 -19.33 1.24
N LEU A 197 9.84 -18.49 0.82
CA LEU A 197 9.49 -18.31 -0.59
C LEU A 197 10.58 -17.61 -1.38
N GLY A 198 11.34 -16.72 -0.74
CA GLY A 198 12.49 -16.04 -1.36
C GLY A 198 13.52 -17.01 -1.94
N ASP A 199 13.66 -18.22 -1.39
CA ASP A 199 14.62 -19.21 -1.87
C ASP A 199 14.17 -19.88 -3.19
N LYS A 200 12.88 -19.79 -3.56
CA LYS A 200 12.29 -20.36 -4.80
C LYS A 200 11.84 -19.29 -5.80
N GLN A 201 12.40 -18.09 -5.71
CA GLN A 201 12.07 -16.99 -6.60
C GLN A 201 12.52 -17.23 -8.05
N PHE A 202 11.71 -16.80 -9.01
CA PHE A 202 12.11 -16.71 -10.41
C PHE A 202 12.73 -15.35 -10.66
N ILE A 203 14.04 -15.32 -10.93
CA ILE A 203 14.77 -14.10 -11.29
C ILE A 203 14.99 -14.06 -12.80
N ALA A 204 14.63 -12.95 -13.42
CA ALA A 204 14.89 -12.68 -14.83
C ALA A 204 15.58 -11.32 -15.00
N THR A 205 16.38 -11.23 -16.05
CA THR A 205 16.96 -9.96 -16.52
C THR A 205 16.33 -9.64 -17.88
N TYR A 206 15.87 -8.41 -18.02
CA TYR A 206 15.25 -7.86 -19.22
C TYR A 206 16.16 -6.75 -19.74
N GLU A 207 16.56 -6.85 -21.00
CA GLU A 207 17.44 -5.87 -21.65
C GLU A 207 16.67 -5.08 -22.70
N ASP A 208 17.03 -3.80 -22.86
CA ASP A 208 16.47 -2.91 -23.88
C ASP A 208 14.93 -2.92 -23.95
N VAL A 209 14.30 -2.78 -22.78
CA VAL A 209 12.86 -2.94 -22.58
C VAL A 209 12.17 -1.59 -22.34
N ASP A 210 11.12 -1.32 -23.10
CA ASP A 210 10.19 -0.21 -22.82
C ASP A 210 9.23 -0.65 -21.70
N ALA A 211 9.24 0.08 -20.59
CA ALA A 211 8.53 -0.33 -19.39
C ALA A 211 8.07 0.85 -18.52
N THR A 212 7.20 0.52 -17.57
CA THR A 212 6.80 1.39 -16.46
C THR A 212 7.19 0.75 -15.13
N ILE A 213 7.88 1.51 -14.29
CA ILE A 213 8.11 1.20 -12.88
C ILE A 213 7.16 2.03 -12.02
N VAL A 214 6.51 1.39 -11.06
CA VAL A 214 5.76 2.04 -9.97
C VAL A 214 6.50 1.72 -8.67
N GLY A 215 6.75 2.74 -7.86
CA GLY A 215 7.43 2.52 -6.59
C GLY A 215 7.02 3.47 -5.47
N PHE A 216 7.35 3.04 -4.26
CA PHE A 216 7.16 3.77 -3.02
C PHE A 216 8.48 3.78 -2.26
N ARG A 217 8.76 4.89 -1.56
CA ARG A 217 9.82 4.97 -0.57
C ARG A 217 9.21 5.22 0.80
N SER A 218 9.35 4.24 1.70
CA SER A 218 8.88 4.34 3.09
C SER A 218 10.00 4.79 4.02
N PRO A 219 9.73 5.56 5.09
CA PRO A 219 10.74 5.92 6.07
C PRO A 219 11.31 4.69 6.78
N LYS A 220 12.57 4.77 7.25
CA LYS A 220 13.22 3.67 7.96
C LYS A 220 12.47 3.20 9.22
N SER A 221 11.79 4.11 9.93
CA SER A 221 11.01 3.80 11.13
C SER A 221 9.71 3.04 10.85
N TRP A 222 9.36 2.81 9.58
CA TRP A 222 8.17 2.08 9.17
C TRP A 222 8.44 0.61 8.83
N GLN A 223 9.68 0.14 9.01
CA GLN A 223 10.01 -1.26 8.84
C GLN A 223 9.11 -2.14 9.72
N GLY A 224 8.60 -3.24 9.14
CA GLY A 224 7.63 -4.11 9.78
C GLY A 224 6.16 -3.70 9.55
N PHE A 225 5.88 -2.41 9.37
CA PHE A 225 4.56 -1.95 8.89
C PHE A 225 4.52 -1.95 7.36
N ALA A 226 5.55 -1.38 6.74
CA ALA A 226 5.80 -1.35 5.31
C ALA A 226 7.22 -1.84 5.01
N VAL A 227 7.56 -1.99 3.73
CA VAL A 227 8.95 -2.18 3.30
C VAL A 227 9.68 -0.83 3.44
N ALA A 228 10.66 -0.75 4.35
CA ALA A 228 11.48 0.45 4.51
C ALA A 228 12.43 0.64 3.32
N GLY A 229 12.62 1.88 2.90
CA GLY A 229 13.36 2.18 1.68
C GLY A 229 12.50 2.01 0.42
N GLU A 230 13.13 1.71 -0.70
CA GLU A 230 12.48 1.65 -2.01
C GLU A 230 11.89 0.27 -2.28
N HIS A 231 10.59 0.23 -2.50
CA HIS A 231 9.86 -0.94 -2.98
C HIS A 231 9.25 -0.58 -4.32
N LEU A 232 9.61 -1.29 -5.38
CA LEU A 232 9.18 -0.98 -6.74
C LEU A 232 8.94 -2.23 -7.59
N HIS A 233 7.86 -2.20 -8.35
CA HIS A 233 7.51 -3.22 -9.34
C HIS A 233 7.58 -2.61 -10.74
N PHE A 234 7.83 -3.44 -11.75
CA PHE A 234 7.82 -3.01 -13.15
C PHE A 234 6.88 -3.87 -14.00
N ILE A 235 6.44 -3.30 -15.12
CA ILE A 235 5.71 -4.00 -16.18
C ILE A 235 6.19 -3.47 -17.54
N SER A 236 6.44 -4.37 -18.50
CA SER A 236 6.75 -4.00 -19.88
C SER A 236 5.55 -3.37 -20.58
N ASP A 237 5.79 -2.53 -21.58
CA ASP A 237 4.73 -1.83 -22.33
C ASP A 237 3.79 -2.78 -23.06
N ASP A 238 4.32 -3.91 -23.56
CA ASP A 238 3.52 -4.97 -24.18
C ASP A 238 2.77 -5.86 -23.17
N ARG A 239 2.95 -5.59 -21.86
CA ARG A 239 2.34 -6.31 -20.73
C ARG A 239 2.65 -7.80 -20.73
N LYS A 240 3.81 -8.21 -21.23
CA LYS A 240 4.25 -9.62 -21.24
C LYS A 240 5.34 -9.95 -20.23
N ALA A 241 5.95 -8.94 -19.62
CA ALA A 241 6.99 -9.10 -18.61
C ALA A 241 6.75 -8.15 -17.44
N GLY A 242 7.19 -8.56 -16.25
CA GLY A 242 7.12 -7.74 -15.06
C GLY A 242 7.68 -8.48 -13.85
N GLY A 243 7.74 -7.78 -12.73
CA GLY A 243 8.12 -8.35 -11.44
C GLY A 243 8.51 -7.28 -10.42
N HIS A 244 8.96 -7.75 -9.28
CA HIS A 244 9.56 -6.93 -8.23
C HIS A 244 11.02 -6.61 -8.61
N VAL A 245 11.40 -5.33 -8.67
CA VAL A 245 12.68 -4.89 -9.23
C VAL A 245 13.81 -5.01 -8.21
N LEU A 246 14.86 -5.73 -8.60
CA LEU A 246 16.09 -5.90 -7.83
C LEU A 246 17.21 -4.97 -8.31
N GLU A 247 17.34 -4.77 -9.63
CA GLU A 247 18.35 -3.90 -10.23
C GLU A 247 17.74 -3.18 -11.44
N VAL A 248 18.19 -1.95 -11.70
CA VAL A 248 17.72 -1.14 -12.84
C VAL A 248 18.85 -0.30 -13.40
N GLU A 249 18.92 -0.17 -14.72
CA GLU A 249 19.84 0.70 -15.45
C GLU A 249 19.12 1.35 -16.64
N ALA A 250 19.26 2.67 -16.79
CA ALA A 250 18.71 3.42 -17.91
C ALA A 250 19.49 4.71 -18.18
N GLU A 251 19.67 5.08 -19.45
CA GLU A 251 20.37 6.31 -19.83
C GLU A 251 19.48 7.56 -19.68
N SER A 252 18.21 7.47 -20.07
CA SER A 252 17.24 8.55 -19.92
C SER A 252 15.82 8.00 -19.81
N VAL A 253 15.19 8.21 -18.66
CA VAL A 253 13.79 7.84 -18.37
C VAL A 253 13.08 9.00 -17.70
N GLU A 254 11.78 9.12 -17.90
CA GLU A 254 10.96 10.14 -17.24
C GLU A 254 10.55 9.66 -15.85
N MET A 255 10.93 10.38 -14.80
CA MET A 255 10.58 10.07 -13.42
C MET A 255 9.65 11.14 -12.85
N GLY A 256 8.41 10.74 -12.59
CA GLY A 256 7.45 11.51 -11.80
C GLY A 256 7.60 11.18 -10.32
N MET A 257 7.57 12.19 -9.45
CA MET A 257 7.72 12.04 -8.00
C MET A 257 6.69 12.86 -7.22
N ALA A 258 6.22 12.33 -6.10
CA ALA A 258 5.36 13.05 -5.17
C ALA A 258 5.66 12.68 -3.72
N THR A 259 5.57 13.68 -2.83
CA THR A 259 5.64 13.49 -1.38
C THR A 259 4.26 13.17 -0.82
N ALA A 260 4.19 12.19 0.08
CA ALA A 260 3.00 11.80 0.80
C ALA A 260 3.20 11.98 2.32
N ALA A 261 2.38 12.83 2.92
CA ALA A 261 2.37 13.10 4.36
C ALA A 261 1.22 12.39 5.10
N ASN A 262 0.28 11.81 4.35
CA ASN A 262 -0.89 11.11 4.89
C ASN A 262 -0.87 9.64 4.47
N ILE A 263 -1.17 8.78 5.43
CA ILE A 263 -1.25 7.34 5.24
C ILE A 263 -2.48 6.78 5.94
N HIS A 264 -3.19 5.90 5.24
CA HIS A 264 -4.28 5.09 5.76
C HIS A 264 -3.85 3.62 5.73
N VAL A 265 -3.78 3.00 6.89
CA VAL A 265 -3.52 1.56 7.03
C VAL A 265 -4.83 0.86 7.36
N GLU A 266 -5.29 0.00 6.46
CA GLU A 266 -6.45 -0.87 6.68
C GLU A 266 -5.95 -2.25 7.14
N LEU A 267 -6.25 -2.59 8.39
CA LEU A 267 -5.84 -3.87 8.98
C LEU A 267 -6.82 -4.99 8.61
N PRO A 268 -6.34 -6.21 8.31
CA PRO A 268 -7.17 -7.40 8.23
C PRO A 268 -7.87 -7.66 9.55
N THR A 269 -9.04 -8.30 9.48
CA THR A 269 -9.81 -8.75 10.65
C THR A 269 -10.03 -10.26 10.64
N SER A 270 -9.20 -11.00 9.90
CA SER A 270 -9.25 -12.46 9.85
C SER A 270 -8.68 -13.08 11.13
N ASP A 271 -9.11 -14.30 11.44
CA ASP A 271 -8.60 -15.04 12.60
C ASP A 271 -7.08 -15.24 12.49
N ASP A 272 -6.57 -15.66 11.32
CA ASP A 272 -5.13 -15.83 11.07
C ASP A 272 -4.32 -14.54 11.38
N PHE A 273 -4.87 -13.35 11.16
CA PHE A 273 -4.20 -12.09 11.48
C PHE A 273 -4.20 -11.79 12.98
N ASN A 274 -5.30 -12.07 13.66
CA ASN A 274 -5.45 -11.82 15.10
C ASN A 274 -4.72 -12.84 15.97
N GLU A 275 -4.55 -14.07 15.48
CA GLU A 275 -3.83 -15.14 16.17
C GLU A 275 -2.31 -15.08 16.00
N ALA A 276 -1.81 -14.31 15.02
CA ALA A 276 -0.40 -14.25 14.72
C ALA A 276 0.40 -13.37 15.71
N ASP A 277 1.52 -13.90 16.16
CA ASP A 277 2.53 -13.16 16.91
C ASP A 277 3.38 -12.30 15.96
N LEU A 278 2.88 -11.12 15.63
CA LEU A 278 3.56 -10.19 14.73
C LEU A 278 4.77 -9.52 15.41
N VAL A 279 5.95 -10.11 15.24
CA VAL A 279 7.23 -9.56 15.68
C VAL A 279 8.01 -8.94 14.52
N MET A 280 8.88 -7.97 14.82
CA MET A 280 9.71 -7.29 13.81
C MET A 280 10.84 -8.22 13.35
N ASP A 281 10.88 -8.57 12.07
CA ASP A 281 11.95 -9.32 11.40
C ASP A 281 12.63 -8.47 10.33
N ASP A 282 13.50 -7.57 10.78
CA ASP A 282 14.18 -6.60 9.90
C ASP A 282 15.03 -7.28 8.82
N ASP A 283 15.73 -8.36 9.19
CA ASP A 283 16.66 -9.07 8.30
C ASP A 283 15.89 -9.89 7.26
N GLY A 284 14.79 -10.54 7.65
CA GLY A 284 13.91 -11.25 6.73
C GLY A 284 13.29 -10.34 5.68
N ILE A 285 12.78 -9.16 6.08
CA ILE A 285 12.19 -8.20 5.15
C ILE A 285 13.22 -7.74 4.13
N LYS A 286 14.44 -7.36 4.55
CA LYS A 286 15.51 -6.95 3.62
C LYS A 286 15.95 -8.08 2.70
N LYS A 287 16.07 -9.31 3.20
CA LYS A 287 16.47 -10.47 2.39
C LYS A 287 15.50 -10.70 1.23
N VAL A 288 14.20 -10.49 1.45
CA VAL A 288 13.18 -10.75 0.42
C VAL A 288 12.95 -9.54 -0.48
N GLU A 289 12.87 -8.33 0.09
CA GLU A 289 12.44 -7.13 -0.64
C GLU A 289 13.58 -6.30 -1.27
N GLY A 290 14.85 -6.66 -1.03
CA GLY A 290 16.01 -6.07 -1.70
C GLY A 290 16.41 -4.68 -1.20
#